data_AF-A0AAU3SEG2-F1
#
_entry.id   AF-A0AAU3SEG2-F1
#
_cell.length_a   1.000
_cell.length_b   1.000
_cell.length_c   1.000
_cell.angle_alpha   90.00
_cell.angle_beta   90.00
_cell.angle_gamma   90.00
#
_symmetry.space_group_name_H-M   'P 1'
#
loop_
_entity.id
_entity.type
_entity.pdbx_description
1 polymer ?
#
loop_
_entity_poly.entity_id
_entity_poly.type
_entity_poly.pdbx_seq_one_letter_code
_entity_poly.pdbx_strand_id
1 'polypeptide(L)'
;MGNQVDSALRHASVRALTELGRSDDYRDRADAGRGLAGFAEMPEAAGPLLELVLDKGDTYVTRVTAQALLRRKDRAGLAIVASALAAADPNRHDWICTAIIDALSIFSSDRDEAAEVSEELARDTDEHVSLGAGQLLQILGEIDPVLRPVERGAAPGPA
;
A
#
# COMPACT_ATOMS: atom_id res chain seq x y z
N MET A 1 -9.13 23.75 -20.63
CA MET A 1 -7.65 23.84 -20.74
C MET A 1 -6.94 23.35 -19.48
N GLY A 2 -7.30 23.81 -18.27
CA GLY A 2 -6.63 23.42 -17.01
C GLY A 2 -6.58 21.91 -16.72
N ASN A 3 -7.69 21.19 -16.90
CA ASN A 3 -7.76 19.73 -16.63
C ASN A 3 -6.86 18.89 -17.57
N GLN A 4 -6.63 19.36 -18.80
CA GLN A 4 -5.79 18.67 -19.78
C GLN A 4 -4.30 18.89 -19.52
N VAL A 5 -3.92 20.09 -19.05
CA VAL A 5 -2.54 20.40 -18.63
C VAL A 5 -2.20 19.67 -17.33
N ASP A 6 -3.13 19.64 -16.36
CA ASP A 6 -2.95 18.89 -15.12
C ASP A 6 -2.78 17.39 -15.38
N SER A 7 -3.63 16.81 -16.23
CA SER A 7 -3.48 15.43 -16.68
C SER A 7 -2.10 15.18 -17.32
N ALA A 8 -1.64 16.03 -18.24
CA ALA A 8 -0.33 15.88 -18.87
C ALA A 8 0.85 15.94 -17.87
N LEU A 9 0.75 16.79 -16.85
CA LEU A 9 1.75 16.88 -15.77
C LEU A 9 1.78 15.60 -14.93
N ARG A 10 0.62 15.03 -14.58
CA ARG A 10 0.56 13.74 -13.85
C ARG A 10 1.26 12.61 -14.60
N HIS A 11 0.97 12.47 -15.90
CA HIS A 11 1.65 11.47 -16.74
C HIS A 11 3.16 11.72 -16.82
N ALA A 12 3.60 12.98 -16.90
CA ALA A 12 5.02 13.32 -16.89
C ALA A 12 5.70 12.97 -15.55
N SER A 13 5.02 13.21 -14.42
CA SER A 13 5.50 12.82 -13.09
C SER A 13 5.66 11.31 -12.96
N VAL A 14 4.65 10.54 -13.40
CA VAL A 14 4.74 9.06 -13.38
C VAL A 14 5.92 8.56 -14.20
N ARG A 15 6.13 9.10 -15.40
CA ARG A 15 7.28 8.74 -16.24
C ARG A 15 8.62 9.05 -15.56
N ALA A 16 8.77 10.24 -14.99
CA ALA A 16 10.01 10.64 -14.32
C ALA A 16 10.33 9.77 -13.09
N LEU A 17 9.31 9.48 -12.27
CA LEU A 17 9.46 8.62 -11.09
C LEU A 17 9.73 7.16 -11.48
N THR A 18 9.09 6.67 -12.56
CA THR A 18 9.38 5.34 -13.10
C THR A 18 10.83 5.22 -13.54
N GLU A 19 11.39 6.26 -14.17
CA GLU A 19 12.79 6.26 -14.57
C GLU A 19 13.74 6.31 -13.36
N LEU A 20 13.43 7.14 -12.36
CA LEU A 20 14.18 7.17 -11.10
C LEU A 20 14.16 5.80 -10.38
N GLY A 21 13.04 5.08 -10.47
CA GLY A 21 12.87 3.72 -9.95
C GLY A 21 13.80 2.68 -10.57
N ARG A 22 14.50 2.99 -11.66
CA ARG A 22 15.50 2.12 -12.31
C ARG A 22 16.95 2.47 -11.96
N SER A 23 17.17 3.45 -11.09
CA SER A 23 18.51 3.86 -10.65
C SER A 23 19.25 2.71 -9.96
N ASP A 24 20.56 2.66 -10.14
CA ASP A 24 21.44 1.74 -9.42
C ASP A 24 21.50 2.09 -7.91
N ASP A 25 21.25 3.35 -7.53
CA ASP A 25 21.17 3.77 -6.13
C ASP A 25 19.81 3.37 -5.53
N TYR A 26 19.84 2.56 -4.47
CA TYR A 26 18.64 2.12 -3.78
C TYR A 26 17.85 3.27 -3.15
N ARG A 27 18.49 4.40 -2.81
CA ARG A 27 17.82 5.57 -2.24
C ARG A 27 16.92 6.25 -3.27
N ASP A 28 17.43 6.39 -4.49
CA ASP A 28 16.65 6.93 -5.62
C ASP A 28 15.43 6.04 -5.88
N ARG A 29 15.60 4.71 -5.88
CA ARG A 29 14.49 3.78 -6.04
C ARG A 29 13.46 3.88 -4.91
N ALA A 30 13.92 4.04 -3.67
CA ALA A 30 13.01 4.23 -2.53
C ALA A 30 12.23 5.55 -2.60
N ASP A 31 12.88 6.64 -3.00
CA ASP A 31 12.23 7.93 -3.21
C ASP A 31 11.26 7.90 -4.40
N ALA A 32 11.63 7.19 -5.47
CA ALA A 32 10.75 6.90 -6.59
C ALA A 32 9.50 6.16 -6.14
N GLY A 33 9.65 5.07 -5.36
CA GLY A 33 8.52 4.30 -4.84
C GLY A 33 7.60 5.12 -3.95
N ARG A 34 8.17 5.94 -3.05
CA ARG A 34 7.39 6.85 -2.19
C ARG A 34 6.63 7.89 -3.02
N GLY A 35 7.28 8.50 -4.02
CA GLY A 35 6.65 9.51 -4.87
C GLY A 35 5.58 8.92 -5.78
N LEU A 36 5.88 7.77 -6.40
CA LEU A 36 5.01 7.10 -7.35
C LEU A 36 3.76 6.55 -6.67
N ALA A 37 3.84 6.21 -5.37
CA ALA A 37 2.67 5.79 -4.61
C ALA A 37 1.55 6.85 -4.66
N GLY A 38 1.87 8.15 -4.77
CA GLY A 38 0.87 9.21 -4.94
C GLY A 38 0.05 9.14 -6.24
N PHE A 39 0.44 8.28 -7.18
CA PHE A 39 -0.19 8.07 -8.48
C PHE A 39 -0.66 6.63 -8.70
N ALA A 40 -0.81 5.84 -7.63
CA ALA A 40 -1.14 4.41 -7.73
C ALA A 40 -2.46 4.12 -8.49
N GLU A 41 -3.39 5.08 -8.54
CA GLU A 41 -4.63 4.98 -9.31
C GLU A 41 -4.44 5.12 -10.83
N MET A 42 -3.26 5.56 -11.28
CA MET A 42 -2.91 5.64 -12.70
C MET A 42 -2.46 4.26 -13.19
N PRO A 43 -3.10 3.68 -14.23
CA PRO A 43 -2.76 2.33 -14.70
C PRO A 43 -1.29 2.13 -15.05
N GLU A 44 -0.62 3.14 -15.62
CA GLU A 44 0.80 3.05 -15.95
C GLU A 44 1.75 3.02 -14.74
N ALA A 45 1.28 3.39 -13.53
CA ALA A 45 2.09 3.36 -12.32
C ALA A 45 2.09 1.97 -11.65
N ALA A 46 1.08 1.13 -11.92
CA ALA A 46 0.90 -0.14 -11.22
C ALA A 46 2.08 -1.11 -11.41
N GLY A 47 2.57 -1.26 -12.65
CA GLY A 47 3.73 -2.12 -12.95
C GLY A 47 5.00 -1.67 -12.25
N PRO A 48 5.46 -0.42 -12.44
CA PRO A 48 6.65 0.10 -11.76
C PRO A 48 6.54 0.08 -10.23
N LEU A 49 5.35 0.34 -9.65
CA LEU A 49 5.13 0.22 -8.21
C LEU A 49 5.28 -1.22 -7.73
N LEU A 50 4.71 -2.19 -8.45
CA LEU A 50 4.86 -3.61 -8.13
C LEU A 50 6.33 -4.04 -8.19
N GLU A 51 7.08 -3.60 -9.19
CA GLU A 51 8.53 -3.85 -9.31
C GLU A 51 9.32 -3.29 -8.12
N LEU A 52 8.97 -2.08 -7.64
CA LEU A 52 9.62 -1.44 -6.50
C LEU A 52 9.23 -2.07 -5.16
N VAL A 53 7.99 -2.54 -4.99
CA VAL A 53 7.62 -3.34 -3.81
C VAL A 53 8.38 -4.66 -3.81
N LEU A 54 8.60 -5.26 -4.99
CA LEU A 54 9.33 -6.51 -5.16
C LEU A 54 10.82 -6.30 -5.47
N ASP A 55 11.40 -5.16 -5.08
CA ASP A 55 12.78 -4.80 -5.42
C ASP A 55 13.75 -5.92 -5.02
N LYS A 56 14.50 -6.41 -6.02
CA LYS A 56 15.44 -7.53 -5.84
C LYS A 56 16.78 -7.07 -5.29
N GLY A 57 17.08 -5.77 -5.38
CA GLY A 57 18.37 -5.22 -5.01
C GLY A 57 18.44 -4.81 -3.54
N ASP A 58 17.36 -4.33 -2.96
CA ASP A 58 17.35 -3.77 -1.61
C ASP A 58 15.96 -3.80 -0.94
N THR A 59 15.88 -4.42 0.24
CA THR A 59 14.62 -4.56 0.99
C THR A 59 14.15 -3.26 1.66
N TYR A 60 15.01 -2.24 1.76
CA TYR A 60 14.59 -0.89 2.12
C TYR A 60 13.61 -0.31 1.10
N VAL A 61 13.85 -0.55 -0.20
CA VAL A 61 12.97 -0.10 -1.28
C VAL A 61 11.61 -0.78 -1.18
N THR A 62 11.59 -2.10 -0.94
CA THR A 62 10.36 -2.86 -0.64
C THR A 62 9.58 -2.23 0.50
N ARG A 63 10.21 -2.04 1.67
CA ARG A 63 9.54 -1.52 2.87
C ARG A 63 8.99 -0.11 2.64
N VAL A 64 9.80 0.81 2.09
CA VAL A 64 9.40 2.21 1.88
C VAL A 64 8.24 2.32 0.89
N THR A 65 8.31 1.57 -0.21
CA THR A 65 7.28 1.60 -1.25
C THR A 65 5.96 1.03 -0.73
N ALA A 66 6.01 -0.15 -0.08
CA ALA A 66 4.83 -0.77 0.52
C ALA A 66 4.19 0.14 1.58
N GLN A 67 4.98 0.74 2.48
CA GLN A 67 4.46 1.67 3.48
C GLN A 67 3.77 2.89 2.85
N ALA A 68 4.33 3.44 1.77
CA ALA A 68 3.74 4.59 1.10
C ALA A 68 2.38 4.23 0.45
N LEU A 69 2.27 3.03 -0.13
CA LEU A 69 1.01 2.52 -0.68
C LEU A 69 -0.03 2.26 0.41
N LEU A 70 0.36 1.59 1.51
CA LEU A 70 -0.53 1.27 2.63
C LEU A 70 -1.12 2.52 3.29
N ARG A 71 -0.32 3.59 3.41
CA ARG A 71 -0.77 4.86 4.01
C ARG A 71 -1.85 5.58 3.20
N ARG A 72 -2.05 5.23 1.93
CA ARG A 72 -3.18 5.73 1.13
C ARG A 72 -4.51 5.17 1.59
N LYS A 73 -4.50 3.93 2.12
CA LYS A 73 -5.68 3.17 2.57
C LYS A 73 -6.78 3.03 1.52
N ASP A 74 -6.42 3.19 0.25
CA ASP A 74 -7.34 3.10 -0.86
C ASP A 74 -7.13 1.82 -1.66
N ARG A 75 -8.13 1.52 -2.50
CA ARG A 75 -8.13 0.31 -3.33
C ARG A 75 -6.88 0.19 -4.20
N ALA A 76 -6.42 1.29 -4.79
CA ALA A 76 -5.28 1.28 -5.71
C ALA A 76 -3.97 0.90 -4.99
N GLY A 77 -3.69 1.50 -3.83
CA GLY A 77 -2.51 1.17 -3.04
C GLY A 77 -2.55 -0.26 -2.50
N LEU A 78 -3.70 -0.66 -1.94
CA LEU A 78 -3.87 -1.98 -1.35
C LEU A 78 -3.85 -3.10 -2.39
N ALA A 79 -4.38 -2.89 -3.60
CA ALA A 79 -4.30 -3.87 -4.68
C ALA A 79 -2.85 -4.17 -5.09
N ILE A 80 -1.99 -3.15 -5.17
CA ILE A 80 -0.57 -3.34 -5.51
C ILE A 80 0.16 -4.13 -4.41
N VAL A 81 -0.09 -3.79 -3.13
CA VAL A 81 0.52 -4.51 -2.00
C VAL A 81 0.01 -5.95 -1.90
N ALA A 82 -1.29 -6.19 -2.14
CA ALA A 82 -1.86 -7.51 -2.23
C ALA A 82 -1.19 -8.34 -3.34
N SER A 83 -1.14 -7.84 -4.56
CA SER A 83 -0.44 -8.52 -5.66
C SER A 83 1.03 -8.81 -5.33
N ALA A 84 1.71 -7.89 -4.65
CA ALA A 84 3.07 -8.10 -4.20
C ALA A 84 3.19 -9.20 -3.15
N LEU A 85 2.30 -9.25 -2.15
CA LEU A 85 2.27 -10.34 -1.15
C LEU A 85 2.13 -11.72 -1.81
N ALA A 86 1.22 -11.84 -2.78
CA ALA A 86 0.98 -13.08 -3.50
C ALA A 86 2.20 -13.53 -4.33
N ALA A 87 2.99 -12.58 -4.85
CA ALA A 87 4.13 -12.83 -5.73
C ALA A 87 5.50 -12.83 -5.00
N ALA A 88 5.56 -12.38 -3.76
CA ALA A 88 6.81 -12.20 -3.04
C ALA A 88 7.48 -13.54 -2.72
N ASP A 89 8.81 -13.54 -2.75
CA ASP A 89 9.56 -14.62 -2.11
C ASP A 89 9.64 -14.40 -0.59
N PRO A 90 10.13 -15.38 0.20
CA PRO A 90 10.12 -15.28 1.65
C PRO A 90 10.79 -14.03 2.21
N ASN A 91 11.92 -13.59 1.63
CA ASN A 91 12.62 -12.41 2.11
C ASN A 91 11.81 -11.14 1.87
N ARG A 92 11.27 -10.94 0.64
CA ARG A 92 10.43 -9.76 0.37
C ARG A 92 9.12 -9.80 1.15
N HIS A 93 8.54 -10.99 1.31
CA HIS A 93 7.31 -11.18 2.06
C HIS A 93 7.44 -10.65 3.51
N ASP A 94 8.52 -11.01 4.21
CA ASP A 94 8.78 -10.53 5.57
C ASP A 94 8.88 -8.99 5.67
N TRP A 95 9.48 -8.35 4.66
CA TRP A 95 9.58 -6.89 4.60
C TRP A 95 8.26 -6.21 4.24
N ILE A 96 7.41 -6.85 3.44
CA ILE A 96 6.05 -6.37 3.19
C ILE A 96 5.20 -6.50 4.47
N CYS A 97 5.29 -7.62 5.19
CA CYS A 97 4.64 -7.78 6.50
C CYS A 97 5.10 -6.72 7.51
N THR A 98 6.40 -6.44 7.55
CA THR A 98 6.95 -5.37 8.40
C THR A 98 6.35 -4.01 8.03
N ALA A 99 6.23 -3.70 6.74
CA ALA A 99 5.60 -2.47 6.26
C ALA A 99 4.12 -2.36 6.67
N ILE A 100 3.37 -3.47 6.62
CA ILE A 100 1.97 -3.54 7.06
C ILE A 100 1.86 -3.21 8.55
N ILE A 101 2.67 -3.86 9.38
CA ILE A 101 2.68 -3.62 10.83
C ILE A 101 3.06 -2.17 11.13
N ASP A 102 4.12 -1.65 10.51
CA ASP A 102 4.56 -0.26 10.71
C ASP A 102 3.50 0.77 10.32
N ALA A 103 2.73 0.50 9.25
CA ALA A 103 1.75 1.44 8.73
C ALA A 103 0.41 1.39 9.48
N LEU A 104 -0.01 0.22 9.96
CA LEU A 104 -1.40 -0.03 10.38
C LEU A 104 -1.54 -0.48 11.85
N SER A 105 -0.46 -0.70 12.59
CA SER A 105 -0.56 -1.13 14.01
C SER A 105 -0.86 -0.01 15.00
N ILE A 106 -0.73 1.26 14.61
CA ILE A 106 -0.88 2.37 15.56
C ILE A 106 -2.35 2.66 15.85
N PHE A 107 -3.16 2.83 14.81
CA PHE A 107 -4.57 3.22 14.94
C PHE A 107 -5.48 2.11 14.42
N SER A 108 -6.39 1.64 15.28
CA SER A 108 -7.44 0.69 14.89
C SER A 108 -8.24 1.15 13.67
N SER A 109 -8.57 2.44 13.56
CA SER A 109 -9.28 2.98 12.38
C SER A 109 -8.53 2.73 11.07
N ASP A 110 -7.20 2.80 11.09
CA ASP A 110 -6.38 2.65 9.89
C ASP A 110 -6.34 1.18 9.46
N ARG A 111 -6.23 0.29 10.45
CA ARG A 111 -6.32 -1.16 10.26
C ARG A 111 -7.70 -1.58 9.76
N ASP A 112 -8.76 -1.01 10.35
CA ASP A 112 -10.16 -1.31 10.01
C ASP A 112 -10.48 -0.88 8.57
N GLU A 113 -10.12 0.35 8.19
CA GLU A 113 -10.29 0.86 6.83
C GLU A 113 -9.54 -0.01 5.80
N ALA A 114 -8.29 -0.39 6.11
CA ALA A 114 -7.53 -1.29 5.25
C ALA A 114 -8.16 -2.68 5.15
N ALA A 115 -8.75 -3.20 6.25
CA ALA A 115 -9.43 -4.49 6.26
C ALA A 115 -10.69 -4.45 5.37
N GLU A 116 -11.53 -3.41 5.50
CA GLU A 116 -12.73 -3.24 4.67
C GLU A 116 -12.40 -3.27 3.17
N VAL A 117 -11.40 -2.49 2.74
CA VAL A 117 -10.97 -2.48 1.33
C VAL A 117 -10.37 -3.83 0.91
N SER A 118 -9.64 -4.50 1.81
CA SER A 118 -9.06 -5.81 1.53
C SER A 118 -10.13 -6.91 1.38
N GLU A 119 -11.25 -6.83 2.11
CA GLU A 119 -12.39 -7.73 1.91
C GLU A 119 -13.01 -7.56 0.52
N GLU A 120 -13.09 -6.34 0.01
CA GLU A 120 -13.53 -6.10 -1.37
C GLU A 120 -12.54 -6.68 -2.39
N LEU A 121 -11.24 -6.48 -2.17
CA LEU A 121 -10.17 -6.98 -3.04
C LEU A 121 -10.07 -8.51 -3.03
N ALA A 122 -10.43 -9.18 -1.93
CA ALA A 122 -10.48 -10.64 -1.87
C ALA A 122 -11.49 -11.26 -2.87
N ARG A 123 -12.36 -10.46 -3.47
CA ARG A 123 -13.32 -10.86 -4.51
C ARG A 123 -12.93 -10.32 -5.90
N ASP A 124 -11.75 -9.75 -6.04
CA ASP A 124 -11.24 -9.25 -7.32
C ASP A 124 -11.10 -10.39 -8.34
N THR A 125 -11.22 -10.05 -9.62
CA THR A 125 -11.05 -11.01 -10.73
C THR A 125 -9.59 -11.34 -10.99
N ASP A 126 -8.66 -10.47 -10.60
CA ASP A 126 -7.23 -10.77 -10.64
C ASP A 126 -6.84 -11.69 -9.48
N GLU A 127 -6.36 -12.88 -9.81
CA GLU A 127 -6.01 -13.91 -8.84
C GLU A 127 -4.90 -13.49 -7.87
N HIS A 128 -3.92 -12.69 -8.32
CA HIS A 128 -2.85 -12.21 -7.43
C HIS A 128 -3.40 -11.20 -6.44
N VAL A 129 -4.29 -10.30 -6.89
CA VAL A 129 -4.96 -9.35 -6.02
C VAL A 129 -5.84 -10.08 -4.99
N SER A 130 -6.67 -11.02 -5.44
CA SER A 130 -7.59 -11.72 -4.54
C SER A 130 -6.87 -12.60 -3.52
N LEU A 131 -5.84 -13.34 -3.95
CA LEU A 131 -5.02 -14.18 -3.07
C LEU A 131 -4.26 -13.33 -2.05
N GLY A 132 -3.59 -12.28 -2.52
CA GLY A 132 -2.82 -11.38 -1.67
C GLY A 132 -3.68 -10.60 -0.69
N ALA A 133 -4.89 -10.21 -1.08
CA ALA A 133 -5.84 -9.57 -0.18
C ALA A 133 -6.29 -10.51 0.94
N GLY A 134 -6.47 -11.81 0.63
CA GLY A 134 -6.69 -12.84 1.65
C GLY A 134 -5.55 -12.93 2.67
N GLN A 135 -4.29 -12.90 2.20
CA GLN A 135 -3.11 -12.87 3.07
C GLN A 135 -3.06 -11.61 3.93
N LEU A 136 -3.32 -10.45 3.32
CA LEU A 136 -3.38 -9.17 4.02
C LEU A 136 -4.44 -9.18 5.14
N LEU A 137 -5.63 -9.72 4.88
CA LEU A 137 -6.68 -9.86 5.90
C LEU A 137 -6.24 -10.73 7.09
N GLN A 138 -5.50 -11.82 6.86
CA GLN A 138 -4.95 -12.62 7.95
C GLN A 138 -3.99 -11.79 8.81
N ILE A 139 -3.06 -11.08 8.18
CA ILE A 139 -2.10 -10.21 8.88
C ILE A 139 -2.84 -9.12 9.69
N LEU A 140 -3.82 -8.44 9.08
CA LEU A 140 -4.61 -7.41 9.76
C LEU A 140 -5.45 -7.95 10.92
N GLY A 141 -5.85 -9.22 10.88
CA GLY A 141 -6.54 -9.91 11.98
C GLY A 141 -5.62 -10.21 13.17
N GLU A 142 -4.32 -10.33 12.94
CA GLU A 142 -3.31 -10.60 13.98
C GLU A 142 -2.76 -9.32 14.63
N ILE A 143 -2.92 -8.16 13.99
CA ILE A 143 -2.50 -6.88 14.54
C ILE A 143 -3.40 -6.50 15.72
N ASP A 144 -2.80 -6.29 16.89
CA ASP A 144 -3.43 -5.62 18.03
C ASP A 144 -3.10 -4.12 18.00
N PRO A 145 -4.04 -3.23 17.62
CA PRO A 145 -3.73 -1.82 17.46
C PRO A 145 -3.48 -1.12 18.79
N VAL A 146 -2.47 -0.24 18.82
CA VAL A 146 -2.09 0.50 20.04
C VAL A 146 -3.19 1.46 20.50
N LEU A 147 -3.83 2.15 19.56
CA LEU A 147 -4.85 3.16 19.84
C LEU A 147 -6.22 2.72 19.31
N ARG A 148 -7.17 2.61 20.24
CA ARG A 148 -8.58 2.25 20.00
C ARG A 148 -9.49 3.48 20.13
N PRO A 149 -10.66 3.51 19.46
CA PRO A 149 -11.58 4.62 19.62
C PRO A 149 -12.01 4.70 21.08
N VAL A 150 -12.11 5.92 21.60
CA VAL A 150 -12.67 6.12 22.95
C VAL A 150 -14.16 5.75 22.86
N GLU A 151 -14.55 4.66 23.53
CA GLU A 151 -15.97 4.36 23.75
C GLU A 151 -16.58 5.58 24.46
N ARG A 152 -17.40 6.35 23.75
CA ARG A 152 -18.23 7.37 24.42
C ARG A 152 -19.24 6.59 25.24
N GLY A 153 -18.97 6.50 26.54
CA GLY A 153 -19.82 5.84 27.51
C GLY A 153 -21.29 6.21 27.29
N ALA A 154 -22.13 5.19 27.32
CA ALA A 154 -23.58 5.34 27.31
C ALA A 154 -23.99 6.45 28.28
N ALA A 155 -24.78 7.40 27.81
CA ALA A 155 -25.38 8.40 28.68
C ALA A 155 -26.14 7.68 29.80
N PRO A 156 -26.01 8.10 31.08
CA PRO A 156 -26.85 7.55 32.14
C PRO A 156 -28.31 7.79 31.76
N GLY A 157 -29.10 6.72 31.72
CA GLY A 157 -30.54 6.79 31.44
C GLY A 157 -31.27 7.68 32.47
N PRO A 158 -32.39 8.30 32.11
CA PRO A 158 -33.10 9.21 33.00
C PRO A 158 -33.59 8.47 34.25
N ALA A 159 -33.44 9.13 35.40
CA ALA A 159 -33.85 8.69 36.73
C ALA A 159 -35.37 8.55 36.88
#